data_AF-A0A364MTE9-F1
#
_entry.id   AF-A0A364MTE9-F1
#
_cell.length_a   1.000
_cell.length_b   1.000
_cell.length_c   1.000
_cell.angle_alpha   90.00
_cell.angle_beta   90.00
_cell.angle_gamma   90.00
#
_symmetry.space_group_name_H-M   'P 1'
#
loop_
_entity.id
_entity.type
_entity.pdbx_description
1 polymer ?
#
loop_
_entity_poly.entity_id
_entity_poly.type
_entity_poly.pdbx_seq_one_letter_code
_entity_poly.pdbx_strand_id
1 'polypeptide(L)'
;MSSLLNYFNFTNPAADSTPTKDSPVRALPASWYTSPAMYEMERRAIFSKRWLIMTHSSRLKKAGDWLRYTLAGFDFILMLDRSGTINAFHNVCRHRAYPVIEDEENSGNKKIIACRYHGWSYGLNGKLAKAPGYEGLEFEKEKNGLFKIHTKIDRNGFIWVNMDAGETPEVPWEESFKDVDVQERYKRVDFESYELDHTYELECAYNWKIASDNFNECYHCPTTHPDIPSFLNLDSFDSDTAAGHIQHHCTSTPEQLAKGLDVHSTYYFPFASTSASPNFLMIQRFHPRSATSTLICYEVYRNRDAADADFRLIADMYARVMREDKVLCSKAQENINRGVFVNGLLHPKYEKAPLFFQQGVREAVARHYEVEKREGREIWPARRRMVESVGVSDEDEEICRGLACGEEGGGKEVLAW
;
A
#
# COMPACT_ATOMS: atom_id res chain seq x y z
N MET A 1 45.83 21.63 -1.38
CA MET A 1 44.87 22.74 -1.62
C MET A 1 44.03 22.36 -2.82
N SER A 2 42.70 22.43 -2.64
CA SER A 2 41.58 22.56 -3.61
C SER A 2 41.73 21.99 -5.03
N SER A 3 40.90 21.03 -5.49
CA SER A 3 39.45 21.12 -5.80
C SER A 3 39.19 22.09 -6.98
N LEU A 4 38.43 21.78 -8.04
CA LEU A 4 37.04 21.30 -8.12
C LEU A 4 36.70 20.83 -9.55
N LEU A 5 35.78 19.87 -9.61
CA LEU A 5 34.58 19.77 -10.48
C LEU A 5 34.69 20.05 -11.99
N ASN A 6 34.36 19.02 -12.78
CA ASN A 6 33.13 18.99 -13.58
C ASN A 6 32.99 17.64 -14.29
N TYR A 7 32.27 16.72 -13.65
CA TYR A 7 31.69 15.53 -14.27
C TYR A 7 30.18 15.68 -14.17
N PHE A 8 29.51 15.77 -15.32
CA PHE A 8 28.15 15.30 -15.64
C PHE A 8 27.67 16.04 -16.89
N ASN A 9 27.83 15.40 -18.05
CA ASN A 9 27.14 15.78 -19.27
C ASN A 9 26.67 14.49 -19.95
N PHE A 10 25.57 13.92 -19.44
CA PHE A 10 24.78 12.94 -20.19
C PHE A 10 23.69 13.74 -20.91
N THR A 11 23.95 14.01 -22.18
CA THR A 11 22.97 14.50 -23.12
C THR A 11 21.86 13.46 -23.28
N ASN A 12 20.65 13.92 -23.07
CA ASN A 12 19.40 13.17 -23.20
C ASN A 12 18.98 13.14 -24.68
N PRO A 13 18.88 11.97 -25.36
CA PRO A 13 18.28 11.91 -26.68
C PRO A 13 16.92 11.23 -26.59
N ALA A 14 15.93 11.93 -26.01
CA ALA A 14 14.50 11.76 -26.29
C ALA A 14 13.68 12.79 -25.47
N ALA A 15 13.97 14.07 -25.67
CA ALA A 15 13.03 15.15 -25.35
C ALA A 15 12.56 15.73 -26.69
N ASP A 16 11.61 15.04 -27.33
CA ASP A 16 10.56 15.65 -28.13
C ASP A 16 9.57 14.58 -28.63
N SER A 17 8.59 14.29 -27.78
CA SER A 17 7.23 14.01 -28.26
C SER A 17 6.30 14.33 -27.09
N THR A 18 5.86 15.58 -27.01
CA THR A 18 4.62 15.88 -26.31
C THR A 18 3.55 14.97 -26.92
N PRO A 19 2.89 14.09 -26.16
CA PRO A 19 1.88 13.22 -26.75
C PRO A 19 0.81 14.10 -27.41
N THR A 20 0.63 13.95 -28.71
CA THR A 20 -0.54 14.45 -29.41
C THR A 20 -1.77 13.95 -28.65
N LYS A 21 -2.57 14.88 -28.10
CA LYS A 21 -3.58 14.65 -27.07
C LYS A 21 -4.79 13.76 -27.47
N ASP A 22 -4.76 13.04 -28.61
CA ASP A 22 -5.96 12.44 -29.21
C ASP A 22 -5.89 10.93 -29.55
N SER A 23 -4.80 10.21 -29.25
CA SER A 23 -4.74 8.76 -29.54
C SER A 23 -4.94 7.90 -28.28
N PRO A 24 -5.69 6.79 -28.35
CA PRO A 24 -5.79 5.83 -27.25
C PRO A 24 -4.42 5.26 -26.83
N VAL A 25 -4.25 5.00 -25.53
CA VAL A 25 -2.96 4.57 -24.94
C VAL A 25 -3.04 3.12 -24.50
N ARG A 26 -1.99 2.33 -24.76
CA ARG A 26 -1.96 0.91 -24.38
C ARG A 26 -1.87 0.74 -22.86
N ALA A 27 -2.79 -0.06 -22.32
CA ALA A 27 -2.79 -0.48 -20.92
C ALA A 27 -1.59 -1.41 -20.60
N LEU A 28 -1.40 -1.72 -19.32
CA LEU A 28 -0.49 -2.79 -18.90
C LEU A 28 -0.85 -4.12 -19.60
N PRO A 29 0.15 -4.98 -19.89
CA PRO A 29 -0.11 -6.27 -20.51
C PRO A 29 -0.82 -7.23 -19.54
N ALA A 30 -1.66 -8.10 -20.07
CA ALA A 30 -2.42 -9.12 -19.38
C ALA A 30 -1.56 -9.96 -18.42
N SER A 31 -0.32 -10.27 -18.81
CA SER A 31 0.64 -11.02 -17.99
C SER A 31 0.96 -10.34 -16.65
N TRP A 32 0.85 -9.02 -16.55
CA TRP A 32 1.07 -8.31 -15.28
C TRP A 32 -0.07 -8.49 -14.29
N TYR A 33 -1.22 -8.99 -14.74
CA TYR A 33 -2.38 -9.29 -13.91
C TYR A 33 -2.52 -10.79 -13.60
N THR A 34 -1.58 -11.63 -14.05
CA THR A 34 -1.65 -13.10 -13.88
C THR A 34 -0.34 -13.75 -13.45
N SER A 35 0.82 -13.15 -13.75
CA SER A 35 2.13 -13.73 -13.50
C SER A 35 2.52 -13.71 -12.01
N PRO A 36 2.80 -14.86 -11.38
CA PRO A 36 3.36 -14.91 -10.03
C PRO A 36 4.71 -14.20 -9.90
N ALA A 37 5.58 -14.30 -10.92
CA ALA A 37 6.86 -13.61 -10.92
C ALA A 37 6.70 -12.08 -10.96
N MET A 38 5.69 -11.59 -11.69
CA MET A 38 5.37 -10.15 -11.66
C MET A 38 4.84 -9.73 -10.29
N TYR A 39 4.02 -10.56 -9.63
CA TYR A 39 3.58 -10.26 -8.27
C TYR A 39 4.75 -10.16 -7.29
N GLU A 40 5.69 -11.11 -7.32
CA GLU A 40 6.91 -11.04 -6.50
C GLU A 40 7.76 -9.81 -6.81
N MET A 41 7.87 -9.44 -8.09
CA MET A 41 8.50 -8.19 -8.51
C MET A 41 7.80 -6.94 -7.94
N GLU A 42 6.46 -6.89 -7.98
CA GLU A 42 5.67 -5.80 -7.41
C GLU A 42 5.84 -5.71 -5.88
N ARG A 43 5.93 -6.85 -5.19
CA ARG A 43 6.19 -6.88 -3.74
C ARG A 43 7.49 -6.14 -3.39
N ARG A 44 8.55 -6.35 -4.16
CA ARG A 44 9.88 -5.71 -3.96
C ARG A 44 9.94 -4.27 -4.48
N ALA A 45 9.35 -4.02 -5.64
CA ALA A 45 9.44 -2.73 -6.31
C ALA A 45 8.53 -1.66 -5.70
N ILE A 46 7.38 -2.08 -5.14
CA ILE A 46 6.32 -1.20 -4.67
C ILE A 46 6.11 -1.39 -3.16
N PHE A 47 5.57 -2.53 -2.75
CA PHE A 47 5.03 -2.69 -1.39
C PHE A 47 6.11 -2.70 -0.29
N SER A 48 7.34 -3.09 -0.60
CA SER A 48 8.42 -3.12 0.39
C SER A 48 9.12 -1.77 0.59
N LYS A 49 8.80 -0.71 -0.16
CA LYS A 49 9.55 0.56 -0.10
C LYS A 49 8.79 1.84 -0.42
N ARG A 50 7.54 1.75 -0.85
CA ARG A 50 6.66 2.92 -1.00
C ARG A 50 5.97 3.23 0.33
N TRP A 51 5.51 4.46 0.46
CA TRP A 51 4.65 4.86 1.57
C TRP A 51 3.22 4.37 1.33
N LEU A 52 2.63 3.76 2.35
CA LEU A 52 1.38 3.04 2.30
C LEU A 52 0.45 3.60 3.38
N ILE A 53 -0.64 4.25 2.98
CA ILE A 53 -1.68 4.68 3.93
C ILE A 53 -2.39 3.43 4.47
N MET A 54 -2.42 3.32 5.79
CA MET A 54 -3.01 2.17 6.46
C MET A 54 -4.35 2.54 7.07
N THR A 55 -4.41 3.54 7.94
CA THR A 55 -5.61 3.78 8.75
C THR A 55 -5.61 5.21 9.29
N HIS A 56 -6.56 5.55 10.17
CA HIS A 56 -6.60 6.82 10.87
C HIS A 56 -6.19 6.68 12.35
N SER A 57 -5.55 7.72 12.88
CA SER A 57 -5.04 7.77 14.26
C SER A 57 -6.13 7.59 15.31
N SER A 58 -7.39 7.92 14.99
CA SER A 58 -8.54 7.72 15.88
C SER A 58 -8.79 6.26 16.27
N ARG A 59 -8.18 5.28 15.58
CA ARG A 59 -8.23 3.85 15.97
C ARG A 59 -7.28 3.48 17.11
N LEU A 60 -6.30 4.32 17.44
CA LEU A 60 -5.26 4.07 18.44
C LEU A 60 -5.35 5.16 19.52
N LYS A 61 -6.19 4.97 20.54
CA LYS A 61 -6.53 6.02 21.53
C LYS A 61 -5.82 5.82 22.87
N LYS A 62 -5.44 4.58 23.23
CA LYS A 62 -4.86 4.22 24.52
C LYS A 62 -3.51 3.53 24.34
N ALA A 63 -2.57 3.81 25.24
CA ALA A 63 -1.29 3.10 25.25
C ALA A 63 -1.51 1.58 25.30
N GLY A 64 -0.84 0.86 24.41
CA GLY A 64 -0.99 -0.57 24.21
C GLY A 64 -1.98 -0.95 23.13
N ASP A 65 -2.78 -0.01 22.60
CA ASP A 65 -3.63 -0.27 21.44
C ASP A 65 -2.76 -0.69 20.26
N TRP A 66 -3.20 -1.72 19.55
CA TRP A 66 -2.52 -2.22 18.38
C TRP A 66 -3.49 -2.62 17.28
N LEU A 67 -3.01 -2.54 16.04
CA LEU A 67 -3.68 -2.99 14.83
C LEU A 67 -2.73 -3.90 14.06
N ARG A 68 -3.21 -5.04 13.57
CA ARG A 68 -2.41 -5.99 12.79
C ARG A 68 -2.85 -5.98 11.33
N TYR A 69 -1.89 -6.04 10.42
CA TYR A 69 -2.13 -6.07 8.99
C TYR A 69 -1.25 -7.11 8.31
N THR A 70 -1.83 -7.80 7.33
CA THR A 70 -1.06 -8.53 6.32
C THR A 70 -1.27 -7.87 4.96
N LEU A 71 -0.18 -7.40 4.36
CA LEU A 71 -0.19 -6.69 3.07
C LEU A 71 0.93 -7.23 2.19
N ALA A 72 0.59 -7.73 1.00
CA ALA A 72 1.57 -8.26 0.04
C ALA A 72 2.53 -9.31 0.67
N GLY A 73 1.98 -10.14 1.57
CA GLY A 73 2.74 -11.15 2.34
C GLY A 73 3.53 -10.64 3.55
N PHE A 74 3.59 -9.33 3.79
CA PHE A 74 4.22 -8.76 4.98
C PHE A 74 3.21 -8.67 6.13
N ASP A 75 3.48 -9.34 7.25
CA ASP A 75 2.71 -9.25 8.49
C ASP A 75 3.34 -8.24 9.45
N PHE A 76 2.56 -7.25 9.89
CA PHE A 76 3.06 -6.15 10.71
C PHE A 76 1.98 -5.60 11.64
N ILE A 77 2.45 -4.88 12.66
CA ILE A 77 1.62 -4.29 13.71
C ILE A 77 1.86 -2.79 13.76
N LEU A 78 0.79 -2.01 13.90
CA LEU A 78 0.82 -0.63 14.40
C LEU A 78 0.54 -0.68 15.90
N MET A 79 1.23 0.14 16.69
CA MET A 79 1.09 0.14 18.15
C MET A 79 1.30 1.53 18.75
N LEU A 80 0.38 1.95 19.61
CA LEU A 80 0.53 3.16 20.42
C LEU A 80 1.33 2.85 21.69
N ASP A 81 2.49 3.47 21.84
CA ASP A 81 3.31 3.26 23.03
C ASP A 81 2.91 4.17 24.21
N ARG A 82 3.60 4.01 25.35
CA ARG A 82 3.33 4.79 26.57
C ARG A 82 3.75 6.27 26.47
N SER A 83 4.55 6.63 25.48
CA SER A 83 4.93 8.02 25.20
C SER A 83 3.91 8.76 24.35
N GLY A 84 2.88 8.07 23.85
CA GLY A 84 1.92 8.62 22.89
C GLY A 84 2.40 8.51 21.44
N THR A 85 3.48 7.77 21.16
CA THR A 85 4.00 7.58 19.81
C THR A 85 3.40 6.34 19.18
N ILE A 86 2.87 6.47 17.96
CA ILE A 86 2.45 5.34 17.14
C ILE A 86 3.66 4.80 16.38
N ASN A 87 3.97 3.53 16.60
CA ASN A 87 5.08 2.83 15.96
C ASN A 87 4.55 1.68 15.12
N ALA A 88 5.27 1.33 14.05
CA ALA A 88 5.03 0.12 13.28
C ALA A 88 6.20 -0.87 13.41
N PHE A 89 5.90 -2.17 13.47
CA PHE A 89 6.90 -3.24 13.53
C PHE A 89 6.45 -4.43 12.69
N HIS A 90 7.40 -5.15 12.06
CA HIS A 90 7.11 -6.48 11.54
C HIS A 90 6.70 -7.40 12.69
N ASN A 91 5.68 -8.23 12.47
CA ASN A 91 5.16 -9.15 13.46
C ASN A 91 6.03 -10.41 13.56
N VAL A 92 7.32 -10.22 13.85
CA VAL A 92 8.34 -11.28 13.78
C VAL A 92 9.23 -11.21 15.01
N CYS A 93 9.17 -12.25 15.85
CA CYS A 93 10.07 -12.38 16.99
C CYS A 93 11.51 -12.52 16.49
N ARG A 94 12.42 -11.75 17.08
CA ARG A 94 13.85 -11.71 16.72
C ARG A 94 14.62 -12.98 17.06
N HIS A 95 14.05 -13.88 17.86
CA HIS A 95 14.68 -15.15 18.20
C HIS A 95 14.55 -16.17 17.07
N ARG A 96 13.32 -16.61 16.76
CA ARG A 96 13.06 -17.66 15.76
C ARG A 96 11.79 -17.38 14.94
N ALA A 97 11.60 -16.12 14.58
CA ALA A 97 10.58 -15.62 13.65
C ALA A 97 9.10 -15.87 13.99
N TYR A 98 8.78 -16.42 15.16
CA TYR A 98 7.39 -16.63 15.60
C TYR A 98 6.64 -15.28 15.70
N PRO A 99 5.35 -15.19 15.34
CA PRO A 99 4.59 -13.96 15.44
C PRO A 99 4.47 -13.51 16.90
N VAL A 100 4.55 -12.20 17.14
CA VAL A 100 4.50 -11.63 18.50
C VAL A 100 3.09 -11.19 18.90
N ILE A 101 2.22 -10.99 17.92
CA ILE A 101 0.77 -10.87 18.05
C ILE A 101 0.13 -11.91 17.14
N GLU A 102 -0.69 -12.79 17.71
CA GLU A 102 -1.35 -13.89 17.01
C GLU A 102 -2.84 -14.01 17.35
N ASP A 103 -3.36 -13.02 18.07
CA ASP A 103 -4.78 -12.88 18.35
C ASP A 103 -5.58 -12.98 17.04
N GLU A 104 -6.75 -13.62 17.10
CA GLU A 104 -7.62 -13.82 15.92
C GLU A 104 -8.15 -12.49 15.40
N GLU A 105 -8.40 -11.54 16.31
CA GLU A 105 -8.77 -10.17 15.97
C GLU A 105 -7.59 -9.40 15.38
N ASN A 106 -7.86 -8.52 14.42
CA ASN A 106 -6.86 -7.64 13.84
C ASN A 106 -6.63 -6.34 14.66
N SER A 107 -7.16 -6.28 15.88
CA SER A 107 -6.98 -5.15 16.79
C SER A 107 -7.13 -5.56 18.24
N GLY A 108 -6.45 -4.87 19.15
CA GLY A 108 -6.62 -5.09 20.58
C GLY A 108 -5.77 -4.15 21.42
N ASN A 109 -5.59 -4.48 22.70
CA ASN A 109 -4.72 -3.75 23.61
C ASN A 109 -3.81 -4.72 24.37
N LYS A 110 -2.50 -4.42 24.46
CA LYS A 110 -1.54 -5.18 25.25
C LYS A 110 -0.62 -4.25 26.04
N LYS A 111 -0.28 -4.64 27.27
CA LYS A 111 0.67 -3.89 28.13
C LYS A 111 2.14 -4.22 27.84
N ILE A 112 2.37 -5.41 27.28
CA ILE A 112 3.67 -5.97 26.87
C ILE A 112 3.41 -6.93 25.71
N ILE A 113 4.36 -7.04 24.79
CA ILE A 113 4.31 -8.02 23.71
C ILE A 113 5.15 -9.22 24.15
N ALA A 114 4.58 -10.42 24.27
CA ALA A 114 5.31 -11.61 24.69
C ALA A 114 5.18 -12.72 23.64
N CYS A 115 6.31 -13.15 23.09
CA CYS A 115 6.36 -14.25 22.14
C CYS A 115 6.07 -15.57 22.86
N ARG A 116 5.04 -16.30 22.40
CA ARG A 116 4.65 -17.58 23.00
C ARG A 116 5.64 -18.71 22.79
N TYR A 117 6.56 -18.58 21.84
CA TYR A 117 7.47 -19.68 21.52
C TYR A 117 8.50 -19.90 22.65
N HIS A 118 9.22 -18.86 23.06
CA HIS A 118 10.30 -18.97 24.06
C HIS A 118 10.29 -17.85 25.11
N GLY A 119 9.21 -17.07 25.19
CA GLY A 119 9.05 -16.05 26.23
C GLY A 119 9.89 -14.78 26.06
N TRP A 120 10.48 -14.55 24.89
CA TRP A 120 11.04 -13.24 24.56
C TRP A 120 9.93 -12.20 24.59
N SER A 121 10.14 -11.11 25.32
CA SER A 121 9.14 -10.06 25.47
C SER A 121 9.68 -8.71 25.06
N TYR A 122 8.82 -7.88 24.47
CA TYR A 122 9.14 -6.56 23.92
C TYR A 122 8.23 -5.51 24.56
N GLY A 123 8.79 -4.31 24.76
CA GLY A 123 8.01 -3.13 25.10
C GLY A 123 7.14 -2.68 23.92
N LEU A 124 6.20 -1.76 24.19
CA LEU A 124 5.30 -1.23 23.16
C LEU A 124 6.02 -0.38 22.09
N ASN A 125 7.24 0.06 22.39
CA ASN A 125 8.14 0.72 21.45
C ASN A 125 9.04 -0.28 20.70
N GLY A 126 8.75 -1.58 20.77
CA GLY A 126 9.47 -2.66 20.09
C GLY A 126 10.83 -3.03 20.70
N LYS A 127 11.31 -2.32 21.73
CA LYS A 127 12.58 -2.70 22.39
C LYS A 127 12.43 -4.04 23.09
N LEU A 128 13.41 -4.92 22.94
CA LEU A 128 13.46 -6.17 23.69
C LEU A 128 13.48 -5.84 25.18
N ALA A 129 12.58 -6.44 25.95
CA ALA A 129 12.39 -6.23 27.38
C ALA A 129 12.88 -7.43 28.20
N LYS A 130 12.75 -8.66 27.70
CA LYS A 130 13.30 -9.87 28.33
C LYS A 130 13.65 -10.92 27.28
N ALA A 131 14.76 -11.61 27.48
CA ALA A 131 15.15 -12.81 26.74
C ALA A 131 15.55 -13.88 27.78
N PRO A 132 14.64 -14.79 28.16
CA PRO A 132 14.92 -15.80 29.18
C PRO A 132 16.12 -16.69 28.79
N GLY A 133 17.03 -16.94 29.73
CA GLY A 133 18.20 -17.81 29.52
C GLY A 133 19.40 -17.12 28.87
N TYR A 134 19.30 -15.82 28.57
CA TYR A 134 20.41 -15.02 28.06
C TYR A 134 21.16 -14.27 29.17
N GLU A 135 20.75 -14.44 30.43
CA GLU A 135 21.46 -13.89 31.58
C GLU A 135 22.89 -14.46 31.66
N GLY A 136 23.90 -13.58 31.69
CA GLY A 136 25.32 -13.97 31.81
C GLY A 136 26.02 -14.32 30.48
N LEU A 137 25.33 -14.25 29.35
CA LEU A 137 25.94 -14.33 28.01
C LEU A 137 26.40 -12.95 27.54
N GLU A 138 27.36 -12.90 26.62
CA GLU A 138 27.68 -11.71 25.83
C GLU A 138 26.55 -11.43 24.83
N PHE A 139 25.43 -10.89 25.32
CA PHE A 139 24.21 -10.63 24.55
C PHE A 139 23.76 -9.18 24.66
N GLU A 140 23.81 -8.46 23.55
CA GLU A 140 23.33 -7.09 23.45
C GLU A 140 21.83 -7.05 23.15
N LYS A 141 21.04 -6.89 24.21
CA LYS A 141 19.57 -6.83 24.15
C LYS A 141 19.06 -5.70 23.24
N GLU A 142 19.78 -4.58 23.20
CA GLU A 142 19.45 -3.38 22.44
C GLU A 142 19.47 -3.61 20.92
N LYS A 143 20.31 -4.56 20.44
CA LYS A 143 20.39 -4.96 19.02
C LYS A 143 19.25 -5.91 18.59
N ASN A 144 18.43 -6.36 19.54
CA ASN A 144 17.45 -7.43 19.36
C ASN A 144 15.99 -6.99 19.54
N GLY A 145 15.70 -5.69 19.40
CA GLY A 145 14.32 -5.17 19.31
C GLY A 145 13.60 -5.62 18.03
N LEU A 146 12.26 -5.51 18.02
CA LEU A 146 11.43 -5.80 16.85
C LEU A 146 11.91 -4.99 15.64
N PHE A 147 11.77 -5.57 14.45
CA PHE A 147 12.10 -4.87 13.21
C PHE A 147 11.11 -3.73 12.99
N LYS A 148 11.56 -2.51 13.24
CA LYS A 148 10.77 -1.29 13.06
C LYS A 148 10.35 -1.11 11.60
N ILE A 149 9.23 -0.45 11.37
CA ILE A 149 8.76 -0.01 10.06
C ILE A 149 8.64 1.52 10.13
N HIS A 150 9.06 2.23 9.09
CA HIS A 150 8.94 3.68 9.08
C HIS A 150 7.47 4.06 9.17
N THR A 151 7.15 5.01 10.04
CA THR A 151 5.77 5.42 10.33
C THR A 151 5.67 6.93 10.24
N LYS A 152 4.62 7.44 9.60
CA LYS A 152 4.29 8.87 9.57
C LYS A 152 2.80 9.03 9.87
N ILE A 153 2.45 10.02 10.67
CA ILE A 153 1.09 10.50 10.83
C ILE A 153 1.02 11.83 10.09
N ASP A 154 0.12 11.98 9.12
CA ASP A 154 -0.05 13.24 8.40
C ASP A 154 -0.94 14.24 9.16
N ARG A 155 -1.12 15.44 8.58
CA ARG A 155 -1.92 16.51 9.21
C ARG A 155 -3.38 16.15 9.44
N ASN A 156 -3.91 15.18 8.71
CA ASN A 156 -5.29 14.73 8.79
C ASN A 156 -5.43 13.46 9.63
N GLY A 157 -4.37 13.07 10.36
CA GLY A 157 -4.39 11.90 11.24
C GLY A 157 -4.25 10.56 10.52
N PHE A 158 -4.03 10.52 9.19
CA PHE A 158 -3.78 9.26 8.50
C PHE A 158 -2.41 8.71 8.84
N ILE A 159 -2.36 7.40 9.11
CA ILE A 159 -1.15 6.67 9.45
C ILE A 159 -0.61 6.00 8.20
N TRP A 160 0.62 6.36 7.88
CA TRP A 160 1.40 5.88 6.75
C TRP A 160 2.54 4.99 7.23
N VAL A 161 2.82 3.92 6.49
CA VAL A 161 3.98 3.06 6.73
C VAL A 161 4.88 2.95 5.51
N ASN A 162 6.17 2.76 5.71
CA ASN A 162 7.12 2.37 4.67
C ASN A 162 8.01 1.24 5.20
N MET A 163 8.03 0.12 4.48
CA MET A 163 8.66 -1.12 4.92
C MET A 163 10.16 -1.19 4.66
N ASP A 164 10.75 -0.18 4.01
CA ASP A 164 12.18 -0.12 3.76
C ASP A 164 12.98 -0.38 5.06
N ALA A 165 13.98 -1.25 4.98
CA ALA A 165 14.82 -1.62 6.09
C ALA A 165 16.00 -0.64 6.30
N GLY A 166 16.16 0.37 5.44
CA GLY A 166 17.07 1.48 5.65
C GLY A 166 16.87 2.20 6.98
N GLU A 167 17.87 2.98 7.40
CA GLU A 167 17.71 3.90 8.54
C GLU A 167 16.68 5.00 8.24
N THR A 168 16.66 5.44 6.98
CA THR A 168 15.63 6.29 6.39
C THR A 168 15.07 5.60 5.13
N PRO A 169 13.81 5.84 4.78
CA PRO A 169 13.24 5.27 3.55
C PRO A 169 13.95 5.86 2.31
N GLU A 170 14.16 5.04 1.28
CA GLU A 170 14.76 5.46 0.00
C GLU A 170 14.03 6.67 -0.61
N VAL A 171 12.70 6.70 -0.49
CA VAL A 171 11.86 7.81 -0.94
C VAL A 171 11.13 8.41 0.26
N PRO A 172 11.40 9.68 0.62
CA PRO A 172 10.67 10.39 1.66
C PRO A 172 9.17 10.51 1.34
N TRP A 173 8.36 10.67 2.39
CA TRP A 173 6.90 10.80 2.21
C TRP A 173 6.56 12.09 1.45
N GLU A 174 7.28 13.17 1.76
CA GLU A 174 7.10 14.51 1.19
C GLU A 174 7.37 14.51 -0.33
N GLU A 175 8.32 13.69 -0.79
CA GLU A 175 8.58 13.53 -2.23
C GLU A 175 7.43 12.77 -2.91
N SER A 176 6.90 11.73 -2.25
CA SER A 176 5.85 10.88 -2.79
C SER A 176 4.50 11.58 -2.85
N PHE A 177 4.17 12.38 -1.83
CA PHE A 177 2.80 12.86 -1.62
C PHE A 177 2.67 14.38 -1.55
N LYS A 178 3.78 15.13 -1.46
CA LYS A 178 3.80 16.60 -1.45
C LYS A 178 2.78 17.20 -0.48
N ASP A 179 1.73 17.80 -1.02
CA ASP A 179 0.68 18.57 -0.39
C ASP A 179 -0.66 17.80 -0.27
N VAL A 180 -0.63 16.47 -0.41
CA VAL A 180 -1.85 15.64 -0.36
C VAL A 180 -2.61 15.75 0.96
N ASP A 181 -1.96 16.16 2.04
CA ASP A 181 -2.56 16.32 3.36
C ASP A 181 -3.07 17.76 3.63
N VAL A 182 -2.96 18.67 2.66
CA VAL A 182 -3.45 20.06 2.75
C VAL A 182 -4.35 20.44 1.57
N GLN A 183 -5.05 19.47 0.99
CA GLN A 183 -5.99 19.70 -0.11
C GLN A 183 -7.05 20.74 0.29
N GLU A 184 -7.31 21.71 -0.59
CA GLU A 184 -8.27 22.79 -0.31
C GLU A 184 -9.66 22.27 0.11
N ARG A 185 -10.09 21.17 -0.53
CA ARG A 185 -11.37 20.49 -0.25
C ARG A 185 -11.45 19.87 1.16
N TYR A 186 -10.33 19.63 1.83
CA TYR A 186 -10.29 19.12 3.20
C TYR A 186 -10.60 20.20 4.25
N LYS A 187 -10.63 21.49 3.90
CA LYS A 187 -11.05 22.54 4.85
C LYS A 187 -12.48 22.41 5.35
N ARG A 188 -13.31 21.62 4.65
CA ARG A 188 -14.71 21.33 5.03
C ARG A 188 -14.84 20.05 5.86
N VAL A 189 -13.74 19.36 6.11
CA VAL A 189 -13.69 18.06 6.76
C VAL A 189 -12.91 18.20 8.06
N ASP A 190 -13.56 17.91 9.18
CA ASP A 190 -12.89 17.81 10.47
C ASP A 190 -12.50 16.36 10.74
N PHE A 191 -11.25 16.01 10.42
CA PHE A 191 -10.77 14.65 10.56
C PHE A 191 -10.72 14.14 12.01
N GLU A 192 -10.63 15.03 13.00
CA GLU A 192 -10.61 14.66 14.42
C GLU A 192 -11.99 14.24 14.95
N SER A 193 -13.05 14.63 14.25
CA SER A 193 -14.43 14.33 14.62
C SER A 193 -14.91 12.95 14.17
N TYR A 194 -14.13 12.23 13.34
CA TYR A 194 -14.46 10.88 12.90
C TYR A 194 -14.12 9.79 13.92
N GLU A 195 -15.10 8.92 14.14
CA GLU A 195 -14.94 7.69 14.89
C GLU A 195 -15.18 6.49 13.97
N LEU A 196 -14.41 5.41 14.18
CA LEU A 196 -14.61 4.17 13.44
C LEU A 196 -16.01 3.63 13.76
N ASP A 197 -16.85 3.51 12.73
CA ASP A 197 -18.18 2.91 12.85
C ASP A 197 -18.08 1.39 12.67
N HIS A 198 -17.47 0.96 11.57
CA HIS A 198 -17.24 -0.45 11.29
C HIS A 198 -16.12 -0.68 10.28
N THR A 199 -15.69 -1.94 10.18
CA THR A 199 -14.79 -2.43 9.13
C THR A 199 -15.44 -3.61 8.43
N TYR A 200 -15.16 -3.78 7.14
CA TYR A 200 -15.53 -4.99 6.42
C TYR A 200 -14.50 -5.30 5.34
N GLU A 201 -14.49 -6.55 4.89
CA GLU A 201 -13.52 -7.04 3.92
C GLU A 201 -14.24 -7.80 2.80
N LEU A 202 -13.68 -7.71 1.60
CA LEU A 202 -14.15 -8.45 0.43
C LEU A 202 -13.00 -9.24 -0.18
N GLU A 203 -13.08 -10.57 -0.09
CA GLU A 203 -12.19 -11.45 -0.83
C GLU A 203 -12.53 -11.41 -2.32
N CYS A 204 -11.52 -11.13 -3.14
CA CYS A 204 -11.67 -10.90 -4.57
C CYS A 204 -10.72 -11.78 -5.36
N ALA A 205 -11.25 -12.46 -6.37
CA ALA A 205 -10.51 -13.33 -7.28
C ALA A 205 -9.99 -12.56 -8.51
N TYR A 206 -9.40 -11.38 -8.26
CA TYR A 206 -8.78 -10.54 -9.27
C TYR A 206 -7.56 -9.81 -8.72
N ASN A 207 -6.68 -9.38 -9.62
CA ASN A 207 -5.47 -8.63 -9.30
C ASN A 207 -5.79 -7.25 -8.72
N TRP A 208 -4.97 -6.80 -7.78
CA TRP A 208 -5.13 -5.52 -7.07
C TRP A 208 -5.14 -4.29 -7.99
N LYS A 209 -4.43 -4.37 -9.12
CA LYS A 209 -4.40 -3.31 -10.13
C LYS A 209 -5.74 -3.14 -10.84
N ILE A 210 -6.51 -4.22 -11.05
CA ILE A 210 -7.86 -4.13 -11.64
C ILE A 210 -8.78 -3.34 -10.71
N ALA A 211 -8.69 -3.59 -9.39
CA ALA A 211 -9.45 -2.85 -8.39
C ALA A 211 -9.08 -1.36 -8.38
N SER A 212 -7.78 -1.08 -8.48
CA SER A 212 -7.25 0.28 -8.51
C SER A 212 -7.64 1.02 -9.80
N ASP A 213 -7.57 0.36 -10.96
CA ASP A 213 -8.02 0.90 -12.24
C ASP A 213 -9.51 1.26 -12.15
N ASN A 214 -10.36 0.33 -11.69
CA ASN A 214 -11.82 0.53 -11.57
C ASN A 214 -12.20 1.68 -10.63
N PHE A 215 -11.49 1.86 -9.51
CA PHE A 215 -11.76 2.98 -8.60
C PHE A 215 -11.44 4.34 -9.24
N ASN A 216 -10.43 4.38 -10.11
CA ASN A 216 -9.84 5.63 -10.58
C ASN A 216 -10.57 6.24 -11.79
N GLU A 217 -11.63 5.62 -12.30
CA GLU A 217 -12.45 6.15 -13.40
C GLU A 217 -13.94 6.01 -13.12
N CYS A 218 -14.74 6.74 -13.89
CA CYS A 218 -16.20 6.63 -13.85
C CYS A 218 -16.79 6.50 -15.26
N TYR A 219 -16.01 5.96 -16.20
CA TYR A 219 -16.43 5.69 -17.56
C TYR A 219 -17.43 4.55 -17.62
N HIS A 220 -17.29 3.54 -16.73
CA HIS A 220 -18.27 2.46 -16.59
C HIS A 220 -19.52 2.89 -15.80
N CYS A 221 -19.46 3.97 -15.01
CA CYS A 221 -20.52 4.34 -14.07
C CYS A 221 -21.92 4.47 -14.70
N PRO A 222 -22.11 5.14 -15.86
CA PRO A 222 -23.44 5.26 -16.48
C PRO A 222 -24.04 3.92 -16.91
N THR A 223 -23.19 2.90 -17.13
CA THR A 223 -23.61 1.58 -17.60
C THR A 223 -23.93 0.65 -16.44
N THR A 224 -23.14 0.71 -15.37
CA THR A 224 -23.19 -0.27 -14.27
C THR A 224 -23.99 0.21 -13.07
N HIS A 225 -23.92 1.50 -12.74
CA HIS A 225 -24.43 2.02 -11.48
C HIS A 225 -25.67 2.91 -11.72
N PRO A 226 -26.89 2.34 -11.70
CA PRO A 226 -28.11 3.10 -12.00
C PRO A 226 -28.36 4.26 -11.01
N ASP A 227 -27.87 4.13 -9.77
CA ASP A 227 -28.12 5.10 -8.71
C ASP A 227 -27.08 6.24 -8.67
N ILE A 228 -25.86 6.02 -9.18
CA ILE A 228 -24.75 6.98 -9.08
C ILE A 228 -25.10 8.39 -9.57
N PRO A 229 -25.85 8.59 -10.67
CA PRO A 229 -26.23 9.95 -11.10
C PRO A 229 -27.03 10.74 -10.06
N SER A 230 -27.72 10.07 -9.12
CA SER A 230 -28.42 10.75 -8.03
C SER A 230 -27.48 11.22 -6.90
N PHE A 231 -26.26 10.69 -6.85
CA PHE A 231 -25.25 11.00 -5.83
C PHE A 231 -24.08 11.84 -6.36
N LEU A 232 -23.69 11.64 -7.61
CA LEU A 232 -22.58 12.32 -8.26
C LEU A 232 -23.05 12.96 -9.57
N ASN A 233 -22.63 14.20 -9.79
CA ASN A 233 -22.80 14.86 -11.08
C ASN A 233 -21.74 14.35 -12.08
N LEU A 234 -22.05 13.23 -12.76
CA LEU A 234 -21.14 12.56 -13.69
C LEU A 234 -20.71 13.43 -14.88
N ASP A 235 -21.52 14.39 -15.31
CA ASP A 235 -21.17 15.31 -16.40
C ASP A 235 -19.96 16.19 -16.06
N SER A 236 -19.71 16.36 -14.76
CA SER A 236 -18.60 17.15 -14.21
C SER A 236 -17.47 16.31 -13.61
N PHE A 237 -17.55 14.98 -13.71
CA PHE A 237 -16.52 14.09 -13.17
C PHE A 237 -15.21 14.29 -13.94
N ASP A 238 -14.15 14.62 -13.21
CA ASP A 238 -12.77 14.59 -13.70
C ASP A 238 -11.83 14.29 -12.53
N SER A 239 -10.54 14.23 -12.79
CA SER A 239 -9.53 13.93 -11.78
C SER A 239 -8.25 14.72 -11.96
N ASP A 240 -7.68 15.22 -10.87
CA ASP A 240 -6.35 15.82 -10.88
C ASP A 240 -5.30 14.79 -10.48
N THR A 241 -4.27 14.62 -11.31
CA THR A 241 -3.21 13.62 -11.10
C THR A 241 -1.89 14.33 -10.80
N ALA A 242 -1.32 14.11 -9.61
CA ALA A 242 -0.06 14.75 -9.22
C ALA A 242 0.71 13.91 -8.18
N ALA A 243 2.04 13.93 -8.28
CA ALA A 243 2.92 13.18 -7.37
C ALA A 243 2.51 11.70 -7.26
N GLY A 244 2.14 11.21 -6.09
CA GLY A 244 1.66 9.85 -5.84
C GLY A 244 0.16 9.74 -5.60
N HIS A 245 -0.66 10.71 -6.03
CA HIS A 245 -2.10 10.70 -5.74
C HIS A 245 -2.97 11.18 -6.91
N ILE A 246 -4.26 10.82 -6.84
CA ILE A 246 -5.30 11.20 -7.79
C ILE A 246 -6.47 11.78 -7.00
N GLN A 247 -6.87 13.01 -7.29
CA GLN A 247 -8.02 13.66 -6.67
C GLN A 247 -9.21 13.58 -7.62
N HIS A 248 -10.23 12.79 -7.29
CA HIS A 248 -11.48 12.76 -8.06
C HIS A 248 -12.37 13.91 -7.62
N HIS A 249 -12.99 14.60 -8.57
CA HIS A 249 -13.88 15.71 -8.28
C HIS A 249 -15.10 15.70 -9.20
N CYS A 250 -16.25 16.03 -8.60
CA CYS A 250 -17.50 16.37 -9.26
C CYS A 250 -17.96 17.71 -8.72
N THR A 251 -18.65 18.50 -9.55
CA THR A 251 -19.37 19.68 -9.09
C THR A 251 -20.76 19.26 -8.61
N SER A 252 -20.90 19.09 -7.29
CA SER A 252 -22.16 18.74 -6.64
C SER A 252 -23.28 19.75 -6.96
N THR A 253 -24.47 19.27 -7.29
CA THR A 253 -25.65 20.14 -7.49
C THR A 253 -26.16 20.70 -6.14
N PRO A 254 -26.96 21.78 -6.13
CA PRO A 254 -27.57 22.30 -4.90
C PRO A 254 -28.35 21.23 -4.12
N GLU A 255 -29.07 20.34 -4.80
CA GLU A 255 -29.82 19.25 -4.18
C GLU A 255 -28.90 18.19 -3.55
N GLN A 256 -27.75 17.90 -4.18
CA GLN A 256 -26.75 16.99 -3.64
C GLN A 256 -26.06 17.58 -2.41
N LEU A 257 -25.70 18.87 -2.47
CA LEU A 257 -25.13 19.60 -1.34
C LEU A 257 -26.10 19.65 -0.14
N ALA A 258 -27.39 19.88 -0.39
CA ALA A 258 -28.42 19.88 0.66
C ALA A 258 -28.58 18.51 1.34
N LYS A 259 -28.15 17.42 0.70
CA LYS A 259 -28.13 16.05 1.24
C LYS A 259 -26.75 15.65 1.82
N GLY A 260 -25.78 16.57 1.85
CA GLY A 260 -24.43 16.29 2.34
C GLY A 260 -23.58 15.39 1.43
N LEU A 261 -23.92 15.29 0.14
CA LEU A 261 -23.26 14.40 -0.82
C LEU A 261 -21.97 15.00 -1.44
N ASP A 262 -21.38 15.99 -0.78
CA ASP A 262 -20.10 16.60 -1.16
C ASP A 262 -18.93 15.68 -0.77
N VAL A 263 -18.81 14.54 -1.46
CA VAL A 263 -17.80 13.52 -1.16
C VAL A 263 -16.54 13.75 -2.00
N HIS A 264 -15.42 13.89 -1.31
CA HIS A 264 -14.10 14.11 -1.89
C HIS A 264 -13.30 12.82 -1.84
N SER A 265 -13.08 12.21 -3.01
CA SER A 265 -12.30 10.98 -3.12
C SER A 265 -10.86 11.26 -3.53
N THR A 266 -9.89 10.69 -2.82
CA THR A 266 -8.45 10.70 -3.18
C THR A 266 -7.96 9.27 -3.29
N TYR A 267 -7.34 8.91 -4.41
CA TYR A 267 -6.54 7.69 -4.49
C TYR A 267 -5.08 8.00 -4.16
N TYR A 268 -4.45 7.11 -3.42
CA TYR A 268 -3.06 7.16 -2.98
C TYR A 268 -2.34 5.95 -3.53
N PHE A 269 -1.39 6.20 -4.44
CA PHE A 269 -0.56 5.15 -5.00
C PHE A 269 0.23 4.49 -3.86
N PRO A 270 0.27 3.15 -3.77
CA PRO A 270 -0.13 2.22 -4.83
C PRO A 270 -1.50 1.56 -4.68
N PHE A 271 -2.24 1.67 -3.58
CA PHE A 271 -3.28 0.65 -3.31
C PHE A 271 -4.46 1.11 -2.48
N ALA A 272 -4.59 2.40 -2.19
CA ALA A 272 -5.57 2.86 -1.23
C ALA A 272 -6.28 4.10 -1.71
N SER A 273 -7.47 4.33 -1.18
CA SER A 273 -8.22 5.56 -1.40
C SER A 273 -8.92 6.00 -0.13
N THR A 274 -9.21 7.29 -0.06
CA THR A 274 -10.14 7.87 0.90
C THR A 274 -11.32 8.47 0.16
N SER A 275 -12.50 8.42 0.78
CA SER A 275 -13.69 9.17 0.36
C SER A 275 -14.22 9.89 1.59
N ALA A 276 -14.14 11.22 1.60
CA ALA A 276 -14.46 12.03 2.77
C ALA A 276 -15.53 13.08 2.46
N SER A 277 -16.51 13.20 3.34
CA SER A 277 -17.51 14.28 3.38
C SER A 277 -17.76 14.63 4.85
N PRO A 278 -18.39 15.78 5.19
CA PRO A 278 -18.61 16.17 6.59
C PRO A 278 -19.20 15.07 7.50
N ASN A 279 -20.00 14.15 6.93
CA ASN A 279 -20.70 13.10 7.69
C ASN A 279 -20.01 11.72 7.64
N PHE A 280 -19.13 11.48 6.66
CA PHE A 280 -18.65 10.15 6.31
C PHE A 280 -17.17 10.18 5.89
N LEU A 281 -16.39 9.22 6.37
CA LEU A 281 -15.07 8.94 5.85
C LEU A 281 -14.94 7.44 5.59
N MET A 282 -14.43 7.07 4.43
CA MET A 282 -14.03 5.70 4.12
C MET A 282 -12.56 5.66 3.77
N ILE A 283 -11.82 4.71 4.33
CA ILE A 283 -10.50 4.30 3.86
C ILE A 283 -10.66 2.93 3.20
N GLN A 284 -10.41 2.85 1.91
CA GLN A 284 -10.43 1.62 1.12
C GLN A 284 -9.00 1.22 0.76
N ARG A 285 -8.67 -0.07 0.88
CA ARG A 285 -7.34 -0.59 0.56
C ARG A 285 -7.43 -1.90 -0.21
N PHE A 286 -6.67 -2.02 -1.30
CA PHE A 286 -6.61 -3.18 -2.18
C PHE A 286 -5.41 -4.08 -1.81
N HIS A 287 -5.51 -4.88 -0.75
CA HIS A 287 -4.40 -5.70 -0.26
C HIS A 287 -4.13 -6.87 -1.22
N PRO A 288 -3.04 -6.88 -2.00
CA PRO A 288 -2.75 -8.02 -2.85
C PRO A 288 -2.40 -9.25 -2.00
N ARG A 289 -2.97 -10.39 -2.37
CA ARG A 289 -2.71 -11.71 -1.77
C ARG A 289 -1.91 -12.59 -2.72
N SER A 290 -2.15 -12.46 -4.02
CA SER A 290 -1.41 -13.13 -5.10
C SER A 290 -1.47 -12.32 -6.39
N ALA A 291 -0.92 -12.87 -7.47
CA ALA A 291 -1.05 -12.31 -8.81
C ALA A 291 -2.51 -12.20 -9.30
N THR A 292 -3.45 -12.96 -8.73
CA THR A 292 -4.85 -12.99 -9.20
C THR A 292 -5.86 -12.91 -8.05
N SER A 293 -5.44 -12.46 -6.87
CA SER A 293 -6.32 -12.32 -5.72
C SER A 293 -5.95 -11.13 -4.85
N THR A 294 -6.99 -10.44 -4.38
CA THR A 294 -6.92 -9.25 -3.54
C THR A 294 -7.92 -9.38 -2.41
N LEU A 295 -7.54 -8.95 -1.22
CA LEU A 295 -8.47 -8.66 -0.14
C LEU A 295 -8.72 -7.15 -0.15
N ILE A 296 -9.96 -6.72 -0.37
CA ILE A 296 -10.30 -5.30 -0.26
C ILE A 296 -10.76 -5.04 1.17
N CYS A 297 -10.04 -4.18 1.88
CA CYS A 297 -10.31 -3.83 3.27
C CYS A 297 -10.91 -2.43 3.33
N TYR A 298 -12.04 -2.30 4.04
CA TYR A 298 -12.75 -1.04 4.23
C TYR A 298 -12.76 -0.67 5.72
N GLU A 299 -12.42 0.58 6.00
CA GLU A 299 -12.65 1.21 7.29
C GLU A 299 -13.63 2.36 7.08
N VAL A 300 -14.80 2.26 7.69
CA VAL A 300 -15.85 3.27 7.58
C VAL A 300 -15.94 4.01 8.90
N TYR A 301 -15.87 5.33 8.80
CA TYR A 301 -15.89 6.25 9.91
C TYR A 301 -17.07 7.18 9.79
N ARG A 302 -17.69 7.44 10.93
CA ARG A 302 -18.81 8.36 11.07
C ARG A 302 -18.33 9.59 11.84
N ASN A 303 -18.71 10.78 11.34
CA ASN A 303 -18.53 11.98 12.15
C ASN A 303 -19.45 11.90 13.37
N ARG A 304 -18.93 12.14 14.57
CA ARG A 304 -19.68 12.06 15.82
C ARG A 304 -20.97 12.90 15.84
N ASP A 305 -20.99 13.99 15.06
CA ASP A 305 -22.12 14.92 14.99
C ASP A 305 -23.08 14.60 13.82
N ALA A 306 -22.77 13.61 12.98
CA ALA A 306 -23.61 13.25 11.85
C ALA A 306 -24.88 12.52 12.30
N ALA A 307 -26.03 12.92 11.75
CA ALA A 307 -27.27 12.17 11.90
C ALA A 307 -27.16 10.80 11.23
N ASP A 308 -27.89 9.80 11.76
CA ASP A 308 -27.78 8.42 11.27
C ASP A 308 -28.21 8.29 9.82
N ALA A 309 -29.30 8.98 9.45
CA ALA A 309 -29.80 9.00 8.09
C ALA A 309 -28.77 9.57 7.09
N ASP A 310 -28.07 10.64 7.45
CA ASP A 310 -27.10 11.30 6.55
C ASP A 310 -25.85 10.45 6.36
N PHE A 311 -25.36 9.82 7.43
CA PHE A 311 -24.25 8.88 7.36
C PHE A 311 -24.62 7.64 6.53
N ARG A 312 -25.77 7.03 6.81
CA ARG A 312 -26.25 5.82 6.13
C ARG A 312 -26.51 6.05 4.64
N LEU A 313 -27.02 7.22 4.27
CA LEU A 313 -27.24 7.60 2.87
C LEU A 313 -25.96 7.42 2.03
N ILE A 314 -24.81 7.86 2.55
CA ILE A 314 -23.52 7.77 1.86
C ILE A 314 -22.92 6.37 2.01
N ALA A 315 -22.88 5.84 3.22
CA ALA A 315 -22.25 4.55 3.52
C ALA A 315 -22.89 3.39 2.74
N ASP A 316 -24.22 3.33 2.68
CA ASP A 316 -24.94 2.25 2.02
C ASP A 316 -24.84 2.35 0.49
N MET A 317 -24.72 3.57 -0.04
CA MET A 317 -24.42 3.79 -1.47
C MET A 317 -23.04 3.24 -1.82
N TYR A 318 -21.98 3.64 -1.10
CA TYR A 318 -20.63 3.13 -1.35
C TYR A 318 -20.57 1.61 -1.25
N ALA A 319 -21.17 1.03 -0.21
CA ALA A 319 -21.19 -0.42 -0.04
C ALA A 319 -21.88 -1.15 -1.22
N ARG A 320 -22.89 -0.54 -1.84
CA ARG A 320 -23.58 -1.10 -3.02
C ARG A 320 -22.72 -1.02 -4.28
N VAL A 321 -22.19 0.16 -4.58
CA VAL A 321 -21.33 0.41 -5.76
C VAL A 321 -20.12 -0.54 -5.73
N MET A 322 -19.48 -0.69 -4.58
CA MET A 322 -18.33 -1.60 -4.44
C MET A 322 -18.69 -3.09 -4.66
N ARG A 323 -19.93 -3.51 -4.37
CA ARG A 323 -20.38 -4.88 -4.69
C ARG A 323 -20.63 -5.07 -6.18
N GLU A 324 -21.13 -4.04 -6.86
CA GLU A 324 -21.33 -4.03 -8.31
C GLU A 324 -19.98 -4.08 -9.04
N ASP A 325 -19.02 -3.24 -8.62
CA ASP A 325 -17.65 -3.21 -9.14
C ASP A 325 -16.92 -4.55 -9.02
N LYS A 326 -17.12 -5.23 -7.88
CA LYS A 326 -16.54 -6.56 -7.66
C LYS A 326 -16.92 -7.54 -8.77
N VAL A 327 -18.15 -7.46 -9.29
CA VAL A 327 -18.63 -8.33 -10.38
C VAL A 327 -17.87 -8.01 -11.67
N LEU A 328 -17.74 -6.73 -12.02
CA LEU A 328 -16.99 -6.29 -13.20
C LEU A 328 -15.54 -6.76 -13.15
N CYS A 329 -14.85 -6.47 -12.05
CA CYS A 329 -13.45 -6.82 -11.83
C CYS A 329 -13.22 -8.34 -11.92
N SER A 330 -14.12 -9.13 -11.33
CA SER A 330 -14.04 -10.60 -11.38
C SER A 330 -14.19 -11.11 -12.81
N LYS A 331 -15.16 -10.60 -13.57
CA LYS A 331 -15.37 -11.00 -14.98
C LYS A 331 -14.23 -10.55 -15.89
N ALA A 332 -13.64 -9.39 -15.64
CA ALA A 332 -12.44 -8.94 -16.35
C ALA A 332 -11.27 -9.91 -16.10
N GLN A 333 -10.98 -10.27 -14.85
CA GLN A 333 -9.92 -11.22 -14.54
C GLN A 333 -10.19 -12.61 -15.13
N GLU A 334 -11.43 -13.13 -15.03
CA GLU A 334 -11.81 -14.41 -15.65
C GLU A 334 -11.45 -14.44 -17.15
N ASN A 335 -11.67 -13.35 -17.87
CA ASN A 335 -11.32 -13.25 -19.29
C ASN A 335 -9.81 -13.11 -19.52
N ILE A 336 -9.10 -12.33 -18.70
CA ILE A 336 -7.63 -12.22 -18.77
C ILE A 336 -6.99 -13.59 -18.58
N ASN A 337 -7.50 -14.39 -17.64
CA ASN A 337 -7.00 -15.74 -17.34
C ASN A 337 -7.16 -16.73 -18.52
N ARG A 338 -8.02 -16.44 -19.50
CA ARG A 338 -8.19 -17.29 -20.70
C ARG A 338 -7.02 -17.17 -21.68
N GLY A 339 -6.09 -16.23 -21.48
CA GLY A 339 -4.88 -16.09 -22.29
C GLY A 339 -5.07 -15.51 -23.69
N VAL A 340 -6.29 -15.05 -24.03
CA VAL A 340 -6.58 -14.42 -25.34
C VAL A 340 -6.30 -12.92 -25.32
N PHE A 341 -6.60 -12.24 -24.20
CA PHE A 341 -6.40 -10.81 -24.06
C PHE A 341 -4.92 -10.48 -23.85
N VAL A 342 -4.39 -9.49 -24.58
CA VAL A 342 -2.99 -9.06 -24.47
C VAL A 342 -2.89 -7.71 -23.75
N ASN A 343 -3.56 -6.68 -24.24
CA ASN A 343 -3.74 -5.39 -23.56
C ASN A 343 -4.82 -4.57 -24.28
N GLY A 344 -5.46 -3.68 -23.51
CA GLY A 344 -6.49 -2.76 -24.02
C GLY A 344 -5.89 -1.44 -24.50
N LEU A 345 -6.73 -0.64 -25.15
CA LEU A 345 -6.47 0.77 -25.44
C LEU A 345 -7.37 1.60 -24.52
N LEU A 346 -6.77 2.44 -23.67
CA LEU A 346 -7.46 3.33 -22.76
C LEU A 346 -7.66 4.70 -23.40
N HIS A 347 -8.80 5.31 -23.10
CA HIS A 347 -9.21 6.62 -23.56
C HIS A 347 -8.52 7.73 -22.76
N PRO A 348 -7.74 8.64 -23.38
CA PRO A 348 -6.90 9.60 -22.64
C PRO A 348 -7.68 10.61 -21.79
N LYS A 349 -8.92 10.93 -22.17
CA LYS A 349 -9.84 11.76 -21.37
C LYS A 349 -10.48 10.99 -20.21
N TYR A 350 -11.28 9.97 -20.50
CA TYR A 350 -12.11 9.28 -19.49
C TYR A 350 -11.30 8.36 -18.57
N GLU A 351 -10.13 7.89 -19.00
CA GLU A 351 -9.27 6.97 -18.26
C GLU A 351 -7.91 7.62 -17.96
N LYS A 352 -7.87 8.96 -17.84
CA LYS A 352 -6.68 9.75 -17.48
C LYS A 352 -6.05 9.27 -16.16
N ALA A 353 -6.87 9.01 -15.16
CA ALA A 353 -6.44 8.57 -13.84
C ALA A 353 -5.94 7.11 -13.81
N PRO A 354 -6.62 6.12 -14.42
CA PRO A 354 -6.06 4.79 -14.65
C PRO A 354 -4.73 4.81 -15.41
N LEU A 355 -4.61 5.65 -16.45
CA LEU A 355 -3.34 5.80 -17.19
C LEU A 355 -2.20 6.30 -16.30
N PHE A 356 -2.46 7.30 -15.46
CA PHE A 356 -1.49 7.81 -14.49
C PHE A 356 -1.08 6.73 -13.49
N PHE A 357 -2.05 5.99 -12.94
CA PHE A 357 -1.79 4.88 -12.03
C PHE A 357 -0.93 3.78 -12.69
N GLN A 358 -1.31 3.31 -13.88
CA GLN A 358 -0.60 2.27 -14.61
C GLN A 358 0.82 2.71 -15.00
N GLN A 359 1.01 3.99 -15.32
CA GLN A 359 2.34 4.55 -15.52
C GLN A 359 3.18 4.47 -14.25
N GLY A 360 2.63 4.83 -13.09
CA GLY A 360 3.31 4.71 -11.80
C GLY A 360 3.74 3.27 -11.47
N VAL A 361 2.88 2.28 -11.74
CA VAL A 361 3.23 0.85 -11.61
C VAL A 361 4.38 0.50 -12.55
N ARG A 362 4.27 0.86 -13.83
CA ARG A 362 5.29 0.57 -14.85
C ARG A 362 6.65 1.14 -14.48
N GLU A 363 6.70 2.39 -14.05
CA GLU A 363 7.93 3.08 -13.66
C GLU A 363 8.56 2.47 -12.41
N ALA A 364 7.75 2.13 -11.40
CA ALA A 364 8.24 1.49 -10.18
C ALA A 364 8.86 0.12 -10.47
N VAL A 365 8.15 -0.73 -11.23
CA VAL A 365 8.62 -2.06 -11.63
C VAL A 365 9.86 -1.96 -12.51
N ALA A 366 9.83 -1.16 -13.58
CA ALA A 366 10.94 -1.06 -14.52
C ALA A 366 12.22 -0.54 -13.84
N ARG A 367 12.12 0.50 -13.00
CA ARG A 367 13.27 1.04 -12.26
C ARG A 367 13.89 -0.02 -11.35
N HIS A 368 13.06 -0.72 -10.58
CA HIS A 368 13.56 -1.75 -9.68
C HIS A 368 14.17 -2.93 -10.46
N TYR A 369 13.56 -3.32 -11.58
CA TYR A 369 14.04 -4.41 -12.43
C TYR A 369 15.44 -4.12 -12.96
N GLU A 370 15.68 -2.90 -13.46
CA GLU A 370 17.01 -2.52 -13.95
C GLU A 370 18.07 -2.49 -12.84
N VAL A 371 17.68 -2.21 -11.59
CA VAL A 371 18.57 -2.32 -10.44
C VAL A 371 18.87 -3.81 -10.16
N GLU A 372 17.86 -4.67 -10.00
CA GLU A 372 18.07 -6.10 -9.74
C GLU A 372 18.91 -6.77 -10.84
N LYS A 373 18.63 -6.43 -12.10
CA LYS A 373 19.37 -6.90 -13.27
C LYS A 373 20.84 -6.48 -13.24
N ARG A 374 21.12 -5.22 -12.89
CA ARG A 374 22.50 -4.71 -12.76
C ARG A 374 23.25 -5.40 -11.61
N GLU A 375 22.58 -5.60 -10.48
CA GLU A 375 23.18 -6.25 -9.30
C GLU A 375 23.21 -7.80 -9.43
N GLY A 376 22.58 -8.37 -10.45
CA GLY A 376 22.54 -9.81 -10.71
C GLY A 376 21.79 -10.61 -9.64
N ARG A 377 20.88 -9.98 -8.88
CA ARG A 377 20.14 -10.61 -7.78
C ARG A 377 18.86 -9.88 -7.43
N GLU A 378 17.94 -10.57 -6.79
CA GLU A 378 16.80 -9.94 -6.15
C GLU A 378 17.24 -8.98 -5.03
N ILE A 379 16.51 -7.87 -4.89
CA ILE A 379 16.71 -6.87 -3.87
C ILE A 379 15.40 -6.73 -3.11
N TRP A 380 15.42 -7.06 -1.83
CA TRP A 380 14.27 -6.92 -0.93
C TRP A 380 14.49 -5.71 -0.01
N PRO A 381 14.00 -4.50 -0.34
CA PRO A 381 14.16 -3.31 0.51
C PRO A 381 13.73 -3.52 1.96
N ALA A 382 12.64 -4.27 2.20
CA ALA A 382 12.15 -4.57 3.55
C ALA A 382 12.97 -5.63 4.31
N ARG A 383 13.93 -6.30 3.65
CA ARG A 383 14.76 -7.32 4.30
C ARG A 383 15.87 -6.63 5.10
N ARG A 384 15.92 -6.93 6.40
CA ARG A 384 16.95 -6.43 7.31
C ARG A 384 18.29 -7.09 6.98
N ARG A 385 19.33 -6.28 6.76
CA ARG A 385 20.70 -6.77 6.67
C ARG A 385 21.23 -6.99 8.08
N MET A 386 21.83 -8.15 8.36
CA MET A 386 22.46 -8.38 9.67
C MET A 386 23.69 -7.49 9.79
N VAL A 387 23.85 -6.82 10.94
CA VAL A 387 25.02 -5.99 11.23
C VAL A 387 26.02 -6.87 11.97
N GLU A 388 27.17 -7.14 11.33
CA GLU A 388 28.43 -7.63 11.91
C GLU A 388 28.36 -8.91 12.78
N SER A 389 28.13 -10.07 12.15
CA SER A 389 28.66 -11.39 12.58
C SER A 389 28.55 -12.45 11.46
N VAL A 390 28.80 -12.04 10.22
CA VAL A 390 28.14 -12.61 9.03
C VAL A 390 28.89 -13.75 8.34
N GLY A 391 30.01 -14.25 8.89
CA GLY A 391 30.82 -15.27 8.19
C GLY A 391 30.01 -16.50 7.76
N VAL A 392 29.32 -17.15 8.70
CA VAL A 392 28.58 -18.40 8.42
C VAL A 392 27.29 -18.16 7.64
N SER A 393 26.55 -17.09 7.96
CA SER A 393 25.26 -16.82 7.30
C SER A 393 25.43 -16.38 5.86
N ASP A 394 26.49 -15.64 5.51
CA ASP A 394 26.72 -15.21 4.12
C ASP A 394 27.13 -16.39 3.24
N GLU A 395 27.94 -17.31 3.77
CA GLU A 395 28.31 -18.58 3.13
C GLU A 395 27.07 -19.45 2.87
N ASP A 396 26.20 -19.60 3.89
CA ASP A 396 24.94 -20.35 3.77
C ASP A 396 23.99 -19.72 2.72
N GLU A 397 23.88 -18.39 2.71
CA GLU A 397 23.09 -17.69 1.68
C GLU A 397 23.74 -17.83 0.29
N GLU A 398 25.06 -17.91 0.18
CA GLU A 398 25.76 -18.12 -1.09
C GLU A 398 25.45 -19.49 -1.67
N ILE A 399 25.39 -20.54 -0.85
CA ILE A 399 24.92 -21.87 -1.26
C ILE A 399 23.52 -21.76 -1.84
N CYS A 400 22.61 -21.06 -1.15
CA CYS A 400 21.23 -20.89 -1.61
C CYS A 400 21.15 -20.15 -2.95
N ARG A 401 21.96 -19.10 -3.13
CA ARG A 401 22.07 -18.36 -4.39
C ARG A 401 22.60 -19.23 -5.53
N GLY A 402 23.63 -20.04 -5.26
CA GLY A 402 24.22 -20.96 -6.23
C GLY A 402 23.23 -21.99 -6.76
N LEU A 403 22.32 -22.47 -5.91
CA LEU A 403 21.25 -23.40 -6.30
C LEU A 403 20.18 -22.73 -7.18
N ALA A 404 19.75 -21.51 -6.81
CA ALA A 404 18.73 -20.78 -7.56
C ALA A 404 19.18 -20.38 -8.99
N CYS A 405 20.48 -20.10 -9.17
CA CYS A 405 21.05 -19.80 -10.48
C CYS A 405 21.25 -21.04 -11.38
N GLY A 406 21.13 -22.26 -10.84
CA GLY A 406 21.42 -23.51 -11.55
C GLY A 406 20.33 -24.01 -12.50
N GLU A 407 19.11 -23.47 -12.45
CA GLU A 407 17.99 -24.00 -13.26
C GLU A 407 17.79 -23.29 -14.62
N GLU A 408 18.41 -22.14 -14.89
CA GLU A 408 18.20 -21.39 -16.15
C GLU A 408 19.42 -21.34 -17.09
N GLY A 409 20.52 -22.04 -16.79
CA GLY A 409 21.71 -22.07 -17.64
C GLY A 409 22.30 -23.46 -17.78
N GLY A 410 22.04 -24.11 -18.92
CA GLY A 410 22.54 -25.45 -19.21
C GLY A 410 24.05 -25.62 -18.98
N GLY A 411 24.40 -26.73 -18.32
CA GLY A 411 25.73 -27.34 -18.37
C GLY A 411 26.77 -26.75 -17.42
N LYS A 412 26.68 -27.07 -16.13
CA LYS A 412 27.87 -27.35 -15.32
C LYS A 412 27.68 -28.63 -14.53
N GLU A 413 28.67 -29.50 -14.65
CA GLU A 413 28.73 -30.84 -14.08
C GLU A 413 28.33 -30.82 -12.61
N VAL A 414 27.37 -31.68 -12.29
CA VAL A 414 27.07 -32.13 -10.94
C VAL A 414 28.39 -32.55 -10.30
N LEU A 415 28.74 -31.89 -9.20
CA LEU A 415 29.92 -32.19 -8.39
C LEU A 415 29.92 -33.69 -8.04
N ALA A 416 30.85 -34.41 -8.64
CA ALA A 416 31.27 -35.71 -8.17
C ALA A 416 32.36 -35.51 -7.11
N TRP A 417 31.99 -35.71 -5.84
CA TRP A 417 32.89 -36.12 -4.77
C TRP A 417 32.14 -37.11 -3.87
#